data_AF-A0A7C7LPR1-F1
#
_entry.id   AF-A0A7C7LPR1-F1
#
_cell.length_a   1.000
_cell.length_b   1.000
_cell.length_c   1.000
_cell.angle_alpha   90.00
_cell.angle_beta   90.00
_cell.angle_gamma   90.00
#
_symmetry.space_group_name_H-M   'P 1'
#
loop_
_entity.id
_entity.type
_entity.pdbx_description
1 polymer ?
#
loop_
_entity_poly.entity_id
_entity_poly.type
_entity_poly.pdbx_seq_one_letter_code
_entity_poly.pdbx_strand_id
1 'polypeptide(L)'
;MSTQRRYPRGELIFREGETGGYAYVLNEGSVEIVKTSQTGPIVLHTVEQNALFGEMAIIDRGMRSASAHAATDVVVTEIDHEAFLTYIAGHPETALKLLGQLAGYVRSSNVRLGHTGDRVAAGEGSEAEITPLPEDSQPITEVIEDTDAIYDRTPSRPIWIAWTSLMAFVVLLFVFLSVTFVDTTVSSRGKLRTKVPNVEVQATSSATIEKMYVERGQAVVKDQPVVRLDGTFATANLTVVMEKLGATDQRIRRMTLEQELMASGGEIPTSTGLKAVNRDILSKRLDEYRSRMASFEAQIRSLDQEVVAARNAAELAGTQFKVKQQIEASHKKLFDKQIGSQLSYLQSRDASLAAQRDHASAKNSIDNLRVKKLSTIADRQAFHAQWASMLAKELGSNQEAKAELSEERVKLDWQVSNLDVRSPVDGIVLDLPKVTAGSIVTEGETLFTLVRTNVPLELEIDIDPKDVSDLKLQALVSVKLDALPYQQYGDLKGELVFISDDTFDKSLSGEQGAWYRGRVKIFDSSLKALPDEVDLTPGMLASADLLVGERRLVTYFTYPITRNISQAFHEPDWLSIWFFVKVRLLKL
;
A
#
# COMPACT_ATOMS: atom_id res chain seq x y z
N MET A 1 25.88 -20.39 50.89
CA MET A 1 26.23 -21.51 51.82
C MET A 1 25.80 -21.13 53.22
N SER A 2 25.09 -22.00 53.95
CA SER A 2 24.69 -21.73 55.34
C SER A 2 25.77 -22.18 56.32
N THR A 3 26.23 -21.27 57.20
CA THR A 3 27.24 -21.58 58.24
C THR A 3 26.63 -21.35 59.62
N GLN A 4 26.71 -22.34 60.52
CA GLN A 4 26.16 -22.25 61.86
C GLN A 4 27.20 -21.65 62.82
N ARG A 5 26.80 -20.65 63.61
CA ARG A 5 27.64 -20.01 64.65
C ARG A 5 26.94 -20.02 65.99
N ARG A 6 27.72 -20.11 67.07
CA ARG A 6 27.23 -20.08 68.46
C ARG A 6 27.83 -18.88 69.18
N TYR A 7 26.97 -18.11 69.85
CA TYR A 7 27.31 -16.91 70.61
C TYR A 7 26.87 -17.10 72.07
N PRO A 8 27.77 -17.04 73.06
CA PRO A 8 27.39 -17.04 74.47
C PRO A 8 26.60 -15.78 74.87
N ARG A 9 25.86 -15.87 75.98
CA ARG A 9 25.06 -14.77 76.53
C ARG A 9 25.90 -13.49 76.70
N GLY A 10 25.38 -12.38 76.18
CA GLY A 10 25.95 -11.04 76.22
C GLY A 10 26.84 -10.69 75.03
N GLU A 11 27.20 -11.68 74.20
CA GLU A 11 28.07 -11.44 73.04
C GLU A 11 27.34 -10.70 71.91
N LEU A 12 28.11 -9.90 71.18
CA LEU A 12 27.63 -9.09 70.07
C LEU A 12 27.69 -9.88 68.76
N ILE A 13 26.56 -10.02 68.09
CA ILE A 13 26.44 -10.76 66.81
C ILE A 13 26.81 -9.86 65.63
N PHE A 14 26.34 -8.61 65.61
CA PHE A 14 26.75 -7.57 64.66
C PHE A 14 26.44 -6.16 65.21
N ARG A 15 27.11 -5.14 64.66
CA ARG A 15 26.95 -3.73 65.09
C ARG A 15 26.07 -2.92 64.15
N GLU A 16 25.35 -1.95 64.72
CA GLU A 16 24.71 -0.86 63.98
C GLU A 16 25.74 -0.13 63.11
N GLY A 17 25.38 0.16 61.85
CA GLY A 17 26.25 0.81 60.87
C GLY A 17 27.22 -0.12 60.12
N GLU A 18 27.33 -1.38 60.52
CA GLU A 18 28.16 -2.36 59.80
C GLU A 18 27.52 -2.76 58.46
N THR A 19 28.31 -3.08 57.43
CA THR A 19 27.77 -3.60 56.16
C THR A 19 27.37 -5.06 56.33
N GLY A 20 26.09 -5.39 56.13
CA GLY A 20 25.56 -6.74 56.37
C GLY A 20 25.60 -7.63 55.12
N GLY A 21 26.53 -8.59 55.04
CA GLY A 21 26.58 -9.59 53.95
C GLY A 21 25.72 -10.85 54.16
N TYR A 22 25.21 -11.05 55.38
CA TYR A 22 24.46 -12.25 55.79
C TYR A 22 23.21 -11.87 56.62
N ALA A 23 22.14 -12.64 56.53
CA ALA A 23 21.03 -12.63 57.48
C ALA A 23 21.16 -13.83 58.42
N TYR A 24 20.51 -13.77 59.59
CA TYR A 24 20.65 -14.80 60.61
C TYR A 24 19.30 -15.45 60.91
N VAL A 25 19.23 -16.78 60.81
CA VAL A 25 18.12 -17.56 61.37
C VAL A 25 18.51 -18.00 62.76
N LEU A 26 17.67 -17.67 63.75
CA LEU A 26 17.88 -18.06 65.14
C LEU A 26 17.42 -19.50 65.36
N ASN A 27 18.34 -20.44 65.53
CA ASN A 27 18.01 -21.85 65.75
C ASN A 27 17.72 -22.14 67.22
N GLU A 28 18.45 -21.53 68.16
CA GLU A 28 18.31 -21.72 69.61
C GLU A 28 18.67 -20.42 70.35
N GLY A 29 17.99 -20.13 71.46
CA GLY A 29 18.22 -18.94 72.29
C GLY A 29 17.33 -17.75 71.94
N SER A 30 17.72 -16.57 72.41
CA SER A 30 17.04 -15.28 72.19
C SER A 30 18.04 -14.17 71.94
N VAL A 31 17.71 -13.25 71.01
CA VAL A 31 18.59 -12.14 70.58
C VAL A 31 17.89 -10.81 70.80
N GLU A 32 18.57 -9.84 71.39
CA GLU A 32 18.08 -8.47 71.56
C GLU A 32 18.62 -7.56 70.46
N ILE A 33 17.72 -6.88 69.75
CA ILE A 33 18.06 -5.83 68.78
C ILE A 33 18.09 -4.50 69.51
N VAL A 34 19.25 -3.85 69.53
CA VAL A 34 19.53 -2.66 70.33
C VAL A 34 19.98 -1.53 69.41
N LYS A 35 19.35 -0.37 69.57
CA LYS A 35 19.75 0.86 68.86
C LYS A 35 20.39 1.84 69.82
N THR A 36 21.45 2.51 69.37
CA THR A 36 22.16 3.48 70.20
C THR A 36 21.45 4.84 70.12
N SER A 37 20.98 5.35 71.26
CA SER A 37 20.39 6.70 71.38
C SER A 37 21.27 7.61 72.23
N GLN A 38 21.05 8.93 72.18
CA GLN A 38 21.78 9.93 72.98
C GLN A 38 21.63 9.74 74.51
N THR A 39 20.62 8.98 74.94
CA THR A 39 20.31 8.65 76.35
C THR A 39 20.71 7.23 76.78
N GLY A 40 21.38 6.45 75.91
CA GLY A 40 21.82 5.08 76.18
C GLY A 40 21.29 4.03 75.18
N PRO A 41 21.68 2.75 75.30
CA PRO A 41 21.21 1.68 74.44
C PRO A 41 19.72 1.38 74.68
N ILE A 42 18.92 1.36 73.61
CA ILE A 42 17.49 1.05 73.67
C ILE A 42 17.24 -0.28 72.98
N VAL A 43 16.70 -1.27 73.71
CA VAL A 43 16.24 -2.54 73.14
C VAL A 43 14.98 -2.26 72.30
N LEU A 44 15.07 -2.46 70.99
CA LEU A 44 13.97 -2.28 70.05
C LEU A 44 13.04 -3.49 70.02
N HIS A 45 13.61 -4.70 70.05
CA HIS A 45 12.88 -5.94 69.91
C HIS A 45 13.73 -7.14 70.36
N THR A 46 13.12 -8.15 71.00
CA THR A 46 13.76 -9.43 71.32
C THR A 46 13.29 -10.50 70.34
N VAL A 47 14.22 -11.03 69.53
CA VAL A 47 13.99 -12.07 68.54
C VAL A 47 13.99 -13.43 69.22
N GLU A 48 12.94 -14.20 68.99
CA GLU A 48 12.73 -15.54 69.54
C GLU A 48 13.09 -16.64 68.53
N GLN A 49 13.19 -17.87 69.02
CA GLN A 49 13.61 -19.03 68.24
C GLN A 49 12.82 -19.21 66.93
N ASN A 50 13.50 -19.65 65.87
CA ASN A 50 13.01 -19.83 64.51
C ASN A 50 12.56 -18.54 63.81
N ALA A 51 13.00 -17.38 64.29
CA ALA A 51 12.84 -16.10 63.60
C ALA A 51 14.13 -15.69 62.88
N LEU A 52 13.93 -14.89 61.82
CA LEU A 52 14.99 -14.30 61.02
C LEU A 52 15.28 -12.88 61.53
N PHE A 53 16.54 -12.49 61.58
CA PHE A 53 16.94 -11.13 61.93
C PHE A 53 18.17 -10.66 61.13
N GLY A 54 18.29 -9.35 60.98
CA GLY A 54 19.32 -8.75 60.13
C GLY A 54 18.97 -8.79 58.63
N GLU A 55 17.72 -9.10 58.31
CA GLU A 55 17.17 -9.21 56.95
C GLU A 55 17.22 -7.89 56.18
N MET A 56 17.04 -6.75 56.85
CA MET A 56 16.89 -5.45 56.18
C MET A 56 18.10 -5.13 55.30
N ALA A 57 19.32 -5.30 55.82
CA ALA A 57 20.56 -5.01 55.11
C ALA A 57 20.80 -5.89 53.87
N ILE A 58 20.20 -7.09 53.80
CA ILE A 58 20.26 -7.96 52.62
C ILE A 58 19.22 -7.54 51.57
N ILE A 59 18.06 -7.04 52.01
CA ILE A 59 16.96 -6.63 51.13
C ILE A 59 17.29 -5.31 50.44
N ASP A 60 17.79 -4.31 51.19
CA ASP A 60 18.05 -2.96 50.68
C ASP A 60 19.52 -2.72 50.28
N ARG A 61 20.41 -3.70 50.53
CA ARG A 61 21.87 -3.59 50.34
C ARG A 61 22.49 -2.42 51.13
N GLY A 62 21.89 -2.07 52.27
CA GLY A 62 22.29 -0.99 53.16
C GLY A 62 23.14 -1.44 54.35
N MET A 63 23.39 -0.51 55.28
CA MET A 63 24.05 -0.77 56.56
C MET A 63 23.07 -1.35 57.58
N ARG A 64 23.57 -2.10 58.58
CA ARG A 64 22.77 -2.61 59.69
C ARG A 64 22.09 -1.45 60.44
N SER A 65 20.78 -1.50 60.55
CA SER A 65 19.97 -0.43 61.16
C SER A 65 19.98 -0.42 62.70
N ALA A 66 20.51 -1.47 63.33
CA ALA A 66 20.65 -1.65 64.78
C ALA A 66 21.72 -2.72 65.10
N SER A 67 22.17 -2.80 66.35
CA SER A 67 23.08 -3.84 66.84
C SER A 67 22.28 -5.07 67.33
N ALA A 68 22.87 -6.25 67.28
CA ALA A 68 22.25 -7.48 67.79
C ALA A 68 23.12 -8.13 68.88
N HIS A 69 22.54 -8.39 70.05
CA HIS A 69 23.20 -9.02 71.20
C HIS A 69 22.54 -10.34 71.57
N ALA A 70 23.32 -11.35 71.91
CA ALA A 70 22.81 -12.61 72.43
C ALA A 70 22.25 -12.41 73.86
N ALA A 71 20.93 -12.51 74.05
CA ALA A 71 20.32 -12.37 75.37
C ALA A 71 20.47 -13.64 76.23
N THR A 72 20.61 -14.78 75.57
CA THR A 72 20.96 -16.11 76.13
C THR A 72 22.08 -16.73 75.30
N ASP A 73 22.51 -17.96 75.60
CA ASP A 73 23.42 -18.68 74.71
C ASP A 73 22.66 -19.00 73.41
N VAL A 74 23.15 -18.46 72.31
CA VAL A 74 22.44 -18.39 71.02
C VAL A 74 23.15 -19.21 69.97
N VAL A 75 22.39 -19.93 69.15
CA VAL A 75 22.88 -20.61 67.96
C VAL A 75 22.15 -20.07 66.74
N VAL A 76 22.89 -19.54 65.77
CA VAL A 76 22.35 -18.93 64.55
C VAL A 76 22.93 -19.55 63.30
N THR A 77 22.15 -19.53 62.22
CA THR A 77 22.59 -19.90 60.88
C THR A 77 22.75 -18.64 60.04
N GLU A 78 23.96 -18.40 59.53
CA GLU A 78 24.24 -17.32 58.56
C GLU A 78 23.73 -17.71 57.18
N ILE A 79 22.96 -16.83 56.56
CA ILE A 79 22.34 -17.02 55.24
C ILE A 79 22.71 -15.84 54.34
N ASP A 80 23.30 -16.12 53.18
CA ASP A 80 23.61 -15.11 52.15
C ASP A 80 22.37 -14.68 51.35
N HIS A 81 22.48 -13.67 50.49
CA HIS A 81 21.35 -13.11 49.75
C HIS A 81 20.62 -14.16 48.87
N GLU A 82 21.34 -15.07 48.23
CA GLU A 82 20.77 -16.09 47.36
C GLU A 82 20.05 -17.21 48.16
N ALA A 83 20.65 -17.64 49.27
CA ALA A 83 20.02 -18.58 50.17
C ALA A 83 18.84 -17.96 50.93
N PHE A 84 18.84 -16.65 51.17
CA PHE A 84 17.75 -15.91 51.79
C PHE A 84 16.49 -15.91 50.91
N LEU A 85 16.64 -15.62 49.62
CA LEU A 85 15.52 -15.67 48.66
C LEU A 85 14.96 -17.09 48.55
N THR A 86 15.84 -18.09 48.53
CA THR A 86 15.45 -19.51 48.53
C THR A 86 14.71 -19.90 49.80
N TYR A 87 15.17 -19.43 50.96
CA TYR A 87 14.55 -19.71 52.26
C TYR A 87 13.15 -19.11 52.38
N ILE A 88 12.96 -17.85 51.93
CA ILE A 88 11.65 -17.19 51.87
C ILE A 88 10.70 -17.90 50.91
N ALA A 89 11.19 -18.34 49.74
CA ALA A 89 10.37 -19.08 48.78
C ALA A 89 9.90 -20.44 49.32
N GLY A 90 10.69 -21.09 50.19
CA GLY A 90 10.37 -22.39 50.78
C GLY A 90 9.49 -22.34 52.05
N HIS A 91 9.37 -21.19 52.72
CA HIS A 91 8.67 -21.06 54.01
C HIS A 91 7.75 -19.81 54.03
N PRO A 92 6.57 -19.87 53.39
CA PRO A 92 5.67 -18.72 53.24
C PRO A 92 5.16 -18.15 54.57
N GLU A 93 5.04 -18.97 55.63
CA GLU A 93 4.73 -18.51 56.98
C GLU A 93 5.78 -17.57 57.57
N THR A 94 7.05 -17.76 57.24
CA THR A 94 8.16 -16.90 57.70
C THR A 94 8.14 -15.55 57.01
N ALA A 95 7.80 -15.52 55.71
CA ALA A 95 7.60 -14.28 54.95
C ALA A 95 6.45 -13.43 55.54
N LEU A 96 5.36 -14.08 55.94
CA LEU A 96 4.19 -13.42 56.54
C LEU A 96 4.50 -12.85 57.93
N LYS A 97 5.28 -13.57 58.75
CA LYS A 97 5.77 -13.07 60.05
C LYS A 97 6.69 -11.85 59.89
N LEU A 98 7.58 -11.87 58.90
CA LEU A 98 8.51 -10.79 58.58
C LEU A 98 7.76 -9.52 58.12
N LEU A 99 6.75 -9.66 57.25
CA LEU A 99 5.84 -8.58 56.89
C LEU A 99 5.07 -8.02 58.10
N GLY A 100 4.63 -8.89 59.01
CA GLY A 100 3.98 -8.50 60.27
C GLY A 100 4.91 -7.70 61.20
N GLN A 101 6.17 -8.09 61.31
CA GLN A 101 7.18 -7.38 62.10
C GLN A 101 7.54 -6.02 61.51
N LEU A 102 7.74 -5.91 60.19
CA LEU A 102 7.98 -4.62 59.52
C LEU A 102 6.78 -3.69 59.65
N ALA A 103 5.55 -4.20 59.52
CA ALA A 103 4.34 -3.42 59.78
C ALA A 103 4.20 -3.00 61.26
N GLY A 104 4.73 -3.79 62.19
CA GLY A 104 4.85 -3.44 63.61
C GLY A 104 5.86 -2.31 63.84
N TYR A 105 7.02 -2.38 63.18
CA TYR A 105 8.08 -1.37 63.25
C TYR A 105 7.65 -0.01 62.67
N VAL A 106 6.93 -0.02 61.55
CA VAL A 106 6.36 1.21 60.95
C VAL A 106 5.28 1.81 61.86
N ARG A 107 4.46 0.98 62.50
CA ARG A 107 3.46 1.45 63.48
C ARG A 107 4.09 2.01 64.75
N SER A 108 5.12 1.36 65.29
CA SER A 108 5.82 1.85 66.49
C SER A 108 6.67 3.10 66.22
N SER A 109 7.23 3.23 65.01
CA SER A 109 7.93 4.44 64.57
C SER A 109 6.97 5.62 64.38
N ASN A 110 5.75 5.40 63.89
CA ASN A 110 4.72 6.46 63.80
C ASN A 110 4.13 6.84 65.16
N VAL A 111 4.02 5.92 66.13
CA VAL A 111 3.51 6.22 67.47
C VAL A 111 4.50 7.02 68.31
N ARG A 112 5.81 6.97 68.02
CA ARG A 112 6.84 7.76 68.73
C ARG A 112 7.14 9.11 68.09
N LEU A 113 6.79 9.31 66.81
CA LEU A 113 6.80 10.63 66.15
C LEU A 113 5.55 11.47 66.50
N GLY A 114 4.48 10.84 66.98
CA GLY A 114 3.24 11.51 67.42
C GLY A 114 3.30 12.22 68.78
N HIS A 115 4.40 12.09 69.53
CA HIS A 115 4.57 12.72 70.85
C HIS A 115 5.74 13.71 70.93
N THR A 116 6.25 14.20 69.79
CA THR A 116 7.27 15.27 69.74
C THR A 116 6.71 16.57 69.16
N GLY A 117 5.41 16.83 69.38
CA GLY A 117 4.71 18.05 68.97
C GLY A 117 4.12 18.87 70.12
N ASP A 118 4.34 18.47 71.37
CA ASP A 118 3.84 19.23 72.51
C ASP A 118 4.91 19.32 73.59
N ARG A 119 5.11 20.55 74.09
CA ARG A 119 6.14 21.02 75.04
C ARG A 119 7.52 21.34 74.42
N VAL A 120 7.69 22.58 73.98
CA VAL A 120 8.50 23.61 74.68
C VAL A 120 8.22 24.97 74.04
N ALA A 121 7.34 25.75 74.69
CA ALA A 121 7.52 27.18 74.84
C ALA A 121 8.00 27.39 76.28
N ALA A 122 9.31 27.56 76.43
CA ALA A 122 10.02 28.26 77.51
C ALA A 122 11.50 27.85 77.40
N GLY A 123 12.36 28.82 77.11
CA GLY A 123 13.81 28.73 77.40
C GLY A 123 14.03 28.50 78.90
N GLU A 124 15.21 28.15 79.39
CA GLU A 124 16.57 28.60 79.06
C GLU A 124 17.53 27.42 79.38
N GLY A 125 18.62 27.18 78.64
CA GLY A 125 19.93 27.81 78.87
C GLY A 125 20.95 26.77 79.39
N SER A 126 21.94 26.40 78.54
CA SER A 126 23.17 25.66 78.89
C SER A 126 24.07 26.55 79.79
N GLU A 127 24.97 26.13 80.68
CA GLU A 127 26.06 25.15 80.53
C GLU A 127 26.86 25.03 81.88
N ALA A 128 27.43 23.85 82.19
CA ALA A 128 28.70 23.50 82.90
C ALA A 128 29.32 24.42 84.02
N GLU A 129 29.99 24.01 85.11
CA GLU A 129 30.48 22.77 85.76
C GLU A 129 31.11 23.14 87.16
N ILE A 130 31.24 22.18 88.08
CA ILE A 130 32.15 22.06 89.28
C ILE A 130 31.90 22.91 90.56
N THR A 131 31.70 22.19 91.68
CA THR A 131 31.78 22.64 93.10
C THR A 131 33.24 22.76 93.58
N PRO A 132 33.58 23.71 94.49
CA PRO A 132 33.94 23.24 95.85
C PRO A 132 33.61 24.22 97.01
N LEU A 133 33.09 23.64 98.12
CA LEU A 133 33.23 23.93 99.57
C LEU A 133 33.27 25.40 100.14
N PRO A 134 32.91 25.59 101.44
CA PRO A 134 31.89 26.57 101.85
C PRO A 134 32.40 27.84 102.55
N GLU A 135 31.41 28.64 102.98
CA GLU A 135 31.40 29.69 104.03
C GLU A 135 31.76 31.14 103.65
N ASP A 136 30.70 31.96 103.67
CA ASP A 136 30.53 33.18 104.49
C ASP A 136 30.27 34.51 103.75
N SER A 137 29.33 35.27 104.31
CA SER A 137 29.06 36.73 104.21
C SER A 137 28.38 37.40 102.96
N GLN A 138 27.07 37.67 103.13
CA GLN A 138 26.29 38.93 102.88
C GLN A 138 26.06 39.51 101.45
N PRO A 139 24.89 40.17 101.19
CA PRO A 139 24.32 40.36 99.83
C PRO A 139 24.39 41.80 99.29
N ILE A 140 24.47 41.98 97.96
CA ILE A 140 24.08 43.24 97.27
C ILE A 140 23.35 42.93 95.94
N THR A 141 22.12 43.42 95.85
CA THR A 141 21.17 43.50 94.73
C THR A 141 21.60 44.53 93.67
N GLU A 142 21.28 44.33 92.38
CA GLU A 142 20.81 45.36 91.40
C GLU A 142 21.10 44.97 89.93
N VAL A 143 20.07 44.57 89.16
CA VAL A 143 19.93 44.83 87.70
C VAL A 143 18.43 44.82 87.34
N ILE A 144 17.93 45.89 86.73
CA ILE A 144 16.63 45.98 86.03
C ILE A 144 16.88 46.42 84.57
N GLU A 145 16.03 45.87 83.70
CA GLU A 145 15.89 45.95 82.23
C GLU A 145 15.68 47.35 81.61
N ASP A 146 16.09 47.46 80.33
CA ASP A 146 15.50 48.39 79.35
C ASP A 146 15.65 47.79 77.91
N THR A 147 14.59 47.18 77.35
CA THR A 147 14.56 46.66 75.95
C THR A 147 13.37 47.17 75.12
N ASP A 148 12.47 47.98 75.68
CA ASP A 148 11.21 48.34 75.02
C ASP A 148 11.25 49.60 74.12
N ALA A 149 12.42 50.19 73.84
CA ALA A 149 12.52 51.46 73.10
C ALA A 149 12.73 51.35 71.57
N ILE A 150 12.66 50.16 70.95
CA ILE A 150 12.96 49.98 69.51
C ILE A 150 11.72 49.85 68.61
N TYR A 151 10.53 49.56 69.15
CA TYR A 151 9.35 49.24 68.33
C TYR A 151 8.49 50.42 67.84
N ASP A 152 8.68 51.65 68.36
CA ASP A 152 7.84 52.81 68.02
C ASP A 152 8.42 53.76 66.95
N ARG A 153 9.36 53.31 66.11
CA ARG A 153 9.81 54.11 64.95
C ARG A 153 8.93 53.85 63.73
N THR A 154 8.26 54.90 63.25
CA THR A 154 7.54 54.87 61.97
C THR A 154 8.50 54.51 60.81
N PRO A 155 8.11 53.61 59.88
CA PRO A 155 9.02 53.06 58.88
C PRO A 155 9.49 54.15 57.91
N SER A 156 10.81 54.21 57.70
CA SER A 156 11.45 55.20 56.84
C SER A 156 11.10 54.99 55.35
N ARG A 157 10.98 56.09 54.58
CA ARG A 157 10.61 56.10 53.15
C ARG A 157 11.34 55.07 52.26
N PRO A 158 12.63 54.71 52.44
CA PRO A 158 13.27 53.69 51.58
C PRO A 158 12.70 52.28 51.75
N ILE A 159 12.18 51.92 52.93
CA ILE A 159 11.59 50.58 53.16
C ILE A 159 10.31 50.40 52.35
N TRP A 160 9.48 51.46 52.28
CA TRP A 160 8.28 51.47 51.44
C TRP A 160 8.61 51.41 49.95
N ILE A 161 9.67 52.10 49.50
CA ILE A 161 10.13 52.04 48.10
C ILE A 161 10.68 50.65 47.76
N ALA A 162 11.41 50.02 48.69
CA ALA A 162 11.90 48.66 48.50
C ALA A 162 10.75 47.63 48.42
N TRP A 163 9.74 47.75 49.29
CA TRP A 163 8.56 46.89 49.26
C TRP A 163 7.71 47.10 48.01
N THR A 164 7.48 48.34 47.59
CA THR A 164 6.71 48.61 46.36
C THR A 164 7.48 48.20 45.11
N SER A 165 8.80 48.37 45.07
CA SER A 165 9.65 47.88 43.98
C SER A 165 9.67 46.36 43.92
N LEU A 166 9.72 45.66 45.07
CA LEU A 166 9.68 44.21 45.14
C LEU A 166 8.31 43.69 44.67
N MET A 167 7.23 44.29 45.16
CA MET A 167 5.87 43.96 44.73
C MET A 167 5.69 44.21 43.23
N ALA A 168 6.16 45.34 42.71
CA ALA A 168 6.12 45.66 41.29
C ALA A 168 6.93 44.66 40.45
N PHE A 169 8.11 44.24 40.92
CA PHE A 169 8.91 43.21 40.25
C PHE A 169 8.21 41.85 40.22
N VAL A 170 7.61 41.43 41.33
CA VAL A 170 6.84 40.17 41.39
C VAL A 170 5.63 40.23 40.46
N VAL A 171 4.89 41.34 40.45
CA VAL A 171 3.75 41.53 39.54
C VAL A 171 4.23 41.55 38.08
N LEU A 172 5.34 42.22 37.76
CA LEU A 172 5.88 42.28 36.40
C LEU A 172 6.41 40.93 35.93
N LEU A 173 7.07 40.15 36.80
CA LEU A 173 7.49 38.78 36.53
C LEU A 173 6.28 37.86 36.29
N PHE A 174 5.22 38.02 37.08
CA PHE A 174 3.98 37.25 36.91
C PHE A 174 3.28 37.58 35.59
N VAL A 175 3.24 38.86 35.21
CA VAL A 175 2.74 39.30 33.90
C VAL A 175 3.60 38.72 32.77
N PHE A 176 4.93 38.76 32.91
CA PHE A 176 5.86 38.18 31.92
C PHE A 176 5.67 36.66 31.74
N LEU A 177 5.55 35.90 32.83
CA LEU A 177 5.28 34.46 32.81
C LEU A 177 3.90 34.11 32.24
N SER A 178 2.94 35.03 32.32
CA SER A 178 1.58 34.86 31.78
C SER A 178 1.50 35.16 30.28
N VAL A 179 2.36 36.06 29.77
CA VAL A 179 2.38 36.44 28.35
C VAL A 179 3.32 35.55 27.52
N THR A 180 4.32 34.92 28.13
CA THR A 180 5.31 34.10 27.41
C THR A 180 4.80 32.67 27.19
N PHE A 181 4.86 32.22 25.93
CA PHE A 181 4.48 30.88 25.47
C PHE A 181 5.70 30.01 25.24
N VAL A 182 5.57 28.71 25.51
CA VAL A 182 6.59 27.68 25.26
C VAL A 182 5.95 26.50 24.54
N ASP A 183 6.64 26.04 23.51
CA ASP A 183 6.25 24.89 22.72
C ASP A 183 6.27 23.60 23.54
N THR A 184 5.20 22.81 23.41
CA THR A 184 5.12 21.48 24.01
C THR A 184 5.25 20.42 22.93
N THR A 185 6.19 19.49 23.16
CA THR A 185 6.48 18.41 22.23
C THR A 185 6.22 17.05 22.85
N VAL A 186 5.64 16.14 22.08
CA VAL A 186 5.54 14.71 22.40
C VAL A 186 6.57 13.97 21.56
N SER A 187 7.38 13.13 22.19
CA SER A 187 8.37 12.32 21.47
C SER A 187 7.82 10.92 21.22
N SER A 188 7.96 10.44 19.99
CA SER A 188 7.47 9.14 19.54
C SER A 188 8.53 8.45 18.69
N ARG A 189 8.67 7.13 18.79
CA ARG A 189 9.64 6.37 17.98
C ARG A 189 9.00 5.81 16.72
N GLY A 190 9.76 5.70 15.65
CA GLY A 190 9.25 5.26 14.37
C GLY A 190 10.30 4.70 13.42
N LYS A 191 9.81 4.26 12.26
CA LYS A 191 10.61 3.65 11.19
C LYS A 191 10.14 4.17 9.83
N LEU A 192 11.09 4.50 8.96
CA LEU A 192 10.77 4.94 7.60
C LEU A 192 10.21 3.76 6.80
N ARG A 193 9.08 3.98 6.13
CA ARG A 193 8.48 2.99 5.22
C ARG A 193 8.10 3.65 3.91
N THR A 194 8.14 2.85 2.85
CA THR A 194 7.62 3.26 1.55
C THR A 194 6.11 3.09 1.55
N LYS A 195 5.40 4.06 1.03
CA LYS A 195 3.98 3.89 0.68
C LYS A 195 3.79 2.93 -0.50
N VAL A 196 4.81 2.84 -1.35
CA VAL A 196 4.76 2.05 -2.58
C VAL A 196 5.19 0.61 -2.30
N PRO A 197 4.36 -0.39 -2.64
CA PRO A 197 4.74 -1.80 -2.52
C PRO A 197 5.85 -2.16 -3.52
N ASN A 198 6.50 -3.30 -3.27
CA ASN A 198 7.47 -3.86 -4.20
C ASN A 198 6.79 -4.21 -5.53
N VAL A 199 7.54 -4.13 -6.62
CA VAL A 199 7.06 -4.49 -7.95
C VAL A 199 7.50 -5.91 -8.27
N GLU A 200 6.54 -6.82 -8.33
CA GLU A 200 6.76 -8.20 -8.77
C GLU A 200 6.59 -8.27 -10.28
N VAL A 201 7.66 -8.63 -10.99
CA VAL A 201 7.61 -8.82 -12.44
C VAL A 201 7.40 -10.31 -12.70
N GLN A 202 6.28 -10.62 -13.34
CA GLN A 202 5.86 -12.00 -13.62
C GLN A 202 6.09 -12.37 -15.08
N ALA A 203 6.28 -13.66 -15.33
CA ALA A 203 6.39 -14.20 -16.67
C ALA A 203 5.05 -14.04 -17.41
N THR A 204 5.11 -13.45 -18.60
CA THR A 204 3.92 -13.23 -19.45
C THR A 204 3.54 -14.45 -20.27
N SER A 205 4.43 -15.45 -20.37
CA SER A 205 4.16 -16.70 -21.07
C SER A 205 5.04 -17.82 -20.50
N SER A 206 4.59 -19.06 -20.65
CA SER A 206 5.36 -20.23 -20.24
C SER A 206 6.53 -20.45 -21.19
N ALA A 207 7.75 -20.32 -20.69
CA ALA A 207 8.98 -20.44 -21.48
C ALA A 207 10.14 -20.92 -20.62
N THR A 208 11.25 -21.32 -21.26
CA THR A 208 12.49 -21.65 -20.56
C THR A 208 13.36 -20.40 -20.46
N ILE A 209 14.03 -20.18 -19.33
CA ILE A 209 14.98 -19.06 -19.21
C ILE A 209 16.24 -19.38 -20.01
N GLU A 210 16.48 -18.62 -21.08
CA GLU A 210 17.70 -18.72 -21.89
C GLU A 210 18.88 -18.08 -21.12
N LYS A 211 18.67 -16.86 -20.59
CA LYS A 211 19.72 -16.10 -19.91
C LYS A 211 19.16 -15.14 -18.87
N MET A 212 19.86 -14.99 -17.76
CA MET A 212 19.59 -13.96 -16.73
C MET A 212 20.70 -12.91 -16.79
N TYR A 213 20.33 -11.63 -16.84
CA TYR A 213 21.27 -10.50 -17.01
C TYR A 213 21.65 -9.79 -15.72
N VAL A 214 20.90 -10.01 -14.63
CA VAL A 214 21.08 -9.29 -13.37
C VAL A 214 21.22 -10.24 -12.20
N GLU A 215 21.85 -9.76 -11.14
CA GLU A 215 22.01 -10.48 -9.87
C GLU A 215 21.22 -9.80 -8.74
N ARG A 216 21.05 -10.53 -7.62
CA ARG A 216 20.37 -10.01 -6.44
C ARG A 216 21.14 -8.83 -5.87
N GLY A 217 20.44 -7.73 -5.57
CA GLY A 217 21.01 -6.49 -5.04
C GLY A 217 21.56 -5.54 -6.10
N GLN A 218 21.53 -5.91 -7.39
CA GLN A 218 21.92 -5.01 -8.47
C GLN A 218 20.84 -3.94 -8.72
N ALA A 219 21.28 -2.71 -8.97
CA ALA A 219 20.41 -1.63 -9.41
C ALA A 219 20.08 -1.79 -10.91
N VAL A 220 18.81 -1.62 -11.26
CA VAL A 220 18.28 -1.67 -12.63
C VAL A 220 17.54 -0.39 -12.97
N VAL A 221 17.67 0.01 -14.22
CA VAL A 221 16.95 1.15 -14.80
C VAL A 221 15.68 0.64 -15.50
N LYS A 222 14.66 1.49 -15.58
CA LYS A 222 13.46 1.24 -16.36
C LYS A 222 13.81 0.82 -17.80
N ASP A 223 13.07 -0.16 -18.32
CA ASP A 223 13.20 -0.77 -19.63
C ASP A 223 14.50 -1.55 -19.88
N GLN A 224 15.36 -1.70 -18.86
CA GLN A 224 16.55 -2.55 -18.92
C GLN A 224 16.13 -4.04 -18.96
N PRO A 225 16.69 -4.86 -19.86
CA PRO A 225 16.41 -6.30 -19.92
C PRO A 225 17.02 -7.01 -18.70
N VAL A 226 16.20 -7.84 -18.05
CA VAL A 226 16.54 -8.56 -16.81
C VAL A 226 16.65 -10.06 -17.05
N VAL A 227 15.68 -10.63 -17.76
CA VAL A 227 15.65 -12.06 -18.13
C VAL A 227 15.33 -12.18 -19.61
N ARG A 228 16.00 -13.10 -20.30
CA ARG A 228 15.66 -13.52 -21.65
C ARG A 228 15.11 -14.94 -21.64
N LEU A 229 13.92 -15.08 -22.22
CA LEU A 229 13.21 -16.34 -22.38
C LEU A 229 13.52 -16.95 -23.75
N ASP A 230 13.52 -18.28 -23.84
CA ASP A 230 13.67 -19.01 -25.10
C ASP A 230 12.46 -18.73 -26.02
N GLY A 231 12.74 -18.02 -27.10
CA GLY A 231 11.76 -17.58 -28.09
C GLY A 231 11.55 -18.52 -29.27
N THR A 232 12.16 -19.70 -29.30
CA THR A 232 12.17 -20.56 -30.50
C THR A 232 10.77 -20.83 -31.03
N PHE A 233 9.82 -21.18 -30.14
CA PHE A 233 8.43 -21.43 -30.54
C PHE A 233 7.68 -20.14 -30.93
N ALA A 234 7.83 -19.06 -30.16
CA ALA A 234 7.15 -17.79 -30.43
C ALA A 234 7.58 -17.20 -31.79
N THR A 235 8.89 -17.21 -32.06
CA THR A 235 9.47 -16.71 -33.32
C THR A 235 9.12 -17.59 -34.52
N ALA A 236 9.11 -18.92 -34.35
CA ALA A 236 8.67 -19.85 -35.40
C ALA A 236 7.19 -19.64 -35.74
N ASN A 237 6.31 -19.50 -34.73
CA ASN A 237 4.89 -19.24 -34.94
C ASN A 237 4.66 -17.90 -35.66
N LEU A 238 5.36 -16.84 -35.25
CA LEU A 238 5.28 -15.54 -35.93
C LEU A 238 5.70 -15.64 -37.40
N THR A 239 6.80 -16.37 -37.68
CA THR A 239 7.29 -16.58 -39.05
C THR A 239 6.25 -17.29 -39.92
N VAL A 240 5.62 -18.35 -39.41
CA VAL A 240 4.57 -19.09 -40.12
C VAL A 240 3.38 -18.17 -40.44
N VAL A 241 2.93 -17.35 -39.48
CA VAL A 241 1.83 -16.40 -39.71
C VAL A 241 2.21 -15.32 -40.71
N MET A 242 3.43 -14.78 -40.64
CA MET A 242 3.92 -13.81 -41.62
C MET A 242 3.98 -14.39 -43.04
N GLU A 243 4.40 -15.64 -43.21
CA GLU A 243 4.39 -16.31 -44.51
C GLU A 243 2.96 -16.50 -45.05
N LYS A 244 2.02 -16.92 -44.18
CA LYS A 244 0.60 -17.03 -44.55
C LYS A 244 0.02 -15.68 -44.95
N LEU A 245 0.31 -14.62 -44.20
CA LEU A 245 -0.15 -13.26 -44.48
C LEU A 245 0.39 -12.77 -45.83
N GLY A 246 1.69 -12.96 -46.08
CA GLY A 246 2.30 -12.64 -47.37
C GLY A 246 1.71 -13.45 -48.54
N ALA A 247 1.36 -14.71 -48.33
CA ALA A 247 0.67 -15.53 -49.33
C ALA A 247 -0.76 -15.03 -49.61
N THR A 248 -1.50 -14.68 -48.56
CA THR A 248 -2.87 -14.13 -48.66
C THR A 248 -2.86 -12.76 -49.34
N ASP A 249 -1.93 -11.88 -49.01
CA ASP A 249 -1.75 -10.58 -49.67
C ASP A 249 -1.53 -10.72 -51.17
N GLN A 250 -0.74 -11.71 -51.58
CA GLN A 250 -0.51 -12.01 -52.99
C GLN A 250 -1.78 -12.50 -53.69
N ARG A 251 -2.63 -13.29 -53.01
CA ARG A 251 -3.93 -13.72 -53.56
C ARG A 251 -4.90 -12.54 -53.70
N ILE A 252 -5.01 -11.69 -52.68
CA ILE A 252 -5.85 -10.48 -52.71
C ILE A 252 -5.40 -9.58 -53.85
N ARG A 253 -4.10 -9.28 -53.93
CA ARG A 253 -3.56 -8.42 -55.00
C ARG A 253 -3.85 -8.99 -56.39
N ARG A 254 -3.72 -10.31 -56.57
CA ARG A 254 -4.07 -11.01 -57.82
C ARG A 254 -5.55 -10.81 -58.16
N MET A 255 -6.45 -11.03 -57.20
CA MET A 255 -7.91 -10.90 -57.40
C MET A 255 -8.33 -9.45 -57.67
N THR A 256 -7.73 -8.48 -56.99
CA THR A 256 -7.97 -7.05 -57.26
C THR A 256 -7.55 -6.67 -58.68
N LEU A 257 -6.40 -7.18 -59.13
CA LEU A 257 -5.95 -7.00 -60.52
C LEU A 257 -6.87 -7.73 -61.52
N GLU A 258 -7.34 -8.94 -61.19
CA GLU A 258 -8.33 -9.66 -62.02
C GLU A 258 -9.59 -8.80 -62.23
N GLN A 259 -10.13 -8.21 -61.16
CA GLN A 259 -11.29 -7.34 -61.20
C GLN A 259 -11.04 -6.08 -62.07
N GLU A 260 -9.89 -5.43 -61.92
CA GLU A 260 -9.51 -4.24 -62.68
C GLU A 260 -9.32 -4.55 -64.18
N LEU A 261 -8.70 -5.69 -64.50
CA LEU A 261 -8.46 -6.13 -65.88
C LEU A 261 -9.74 -6.63 -66.57
N MET A 262 -10.69 -7.18 -65.82
CA MET A 262 -12.03 -7.48 -66.33
C MET A 262 -12.78 -6.20 -66.71
N ALA A 263 -12.67 -5.14 -65.91
CA ALA A 263 -13.34 -3.86 -66.17
C ALA A 263 -12.70 -3.07 -67.31
N SER A 264 -11.36 -3.06 -67.39
CA SER A 264 -10.62 -2.30 -68.40
C SER A 264 -10.41 -3.05 -69.71
N GLY A 265 -10.38 -4.39 -69.70
CA GLY A 265 -10.04 -5.21 -70.85
C GLY A 265 -8.55 -5.15 -71.26
N GLY A 266 -7.70 -4.47 -70.50
CA GLY A 266 -6.28 -4.24 -70.83
C GLY A 266 -5.37 -5.45 -70.63
N GLU A 267 -4.13 -5.38 -71.13
CA GLU A 267 -3.13 -6.44 -70.87
C GLU A 267 -2.62 -6.41 -69.43
N ILE A 268 -2.07 -7.55 -68.97
CA ILE A 268 -1.48 -7.64 -67.63
C ILE A 268 -0.23 -6.75 -67.59
N PRO A 269 -0.14 -5.76 -66.69
CA PRO A 269 1.03 -4.89 -66.59
C PRO A 269 2.32 -5.69 -66.34
N THR A 270 3.45 -5.23 -66.87
CA THR A 270 4.74 -5.93 -66.69
C THR A 270 5.19 -5.94 -65.22
N SER A 271 4.88 -4.88 -64.46
CA SER A 271 5.18 -4.74 -63.04
C SER A 271 3.92 -4.87 -62.17
N THR A 272 3.49 -6.11 -61.90
CA THR A 272 2.32 -6.37 -61.03
C THR A 272 2.66 -6.51 -59.54
N GLY A 273 3.95 -6.74 -59.20
CA GLY A 273 4.35 -7.09 -57.84
C GLY A 273 3.88 -8.49 -57.39
N LEU A 274 3.39 -9.32 -58.33
CA LEU A 274 2.96 -10.68 -58.08
C LEU A 274 4.12 -11.66 -58.19
N LYS A 275 4.16 -12.67 -57.30
CA LYS A 275 5.01 -13.85 -57.46
C LYS A 275 4.63 -14.63 -58.72
N ALA A 276 5.59 -15.34 -59.32
CA ALA A 276 5.43 -16.05 -60.60
C ALA A 276 4.19 -16.95 -60.66
N VAL A 277 3.93 -17.73 -59.61
CA VAL A 277 2.75 -18.62 -59.53
C VAL A 277 1.43 -17.85 -59.60
N ASN A 278 1.31 -16.74 -58.87
CA ASN A 278 0.07 -15.94 -58.88
C ASN A 278 -0.13 -15.21 -60.21
N ARG A 279 0.95 -14.83 -60.88
CA ARG A 279 0.89 -14.26 -62.23
C ARG A 279 0.39 -15.27 -63.26
N ASP A 280 0.88 -16.51 -63.21
CA ASP A 280 0.42 -17.61 -64.09
C ASP A 280 -1.05 -17.96 -63.87
N ILE A 281 -1.50 -17.99 -62.60
CA ILE A 281 -2.92 -18.20 -62.29
C ILE A 281 -3.78 -17.05 -62.84
N LEU A 282 -3.34 -15.80 -62.68
CA LEU A 282 -4.06 -14.63 -63.19
C LEU A 282 -4.22 -14.69 -64.70
N SER A 283 -3.15 -14.98 -65.45
CA SER A 283 -3.23 -15.06 -66.91
C SER A 283 -4.21 -16.16 -67.34
N LYS A 284 -4.12 -17.35 -66.75
CA LYS A 284 -5.02 -18.47 -67.10
C LYS A 284 -6.49 -18.16 -66.82
N ARG A 285 -6.80 -17.58 -65.65
CA ARG A 285 -8.19 -17.18 -65.32
C ARG A 285 -8.72 -16.10 -66.24
N LEU A 286 -7.89 -15.10 -66.56
CA LEU A 286 -8.28 -14.01 -67.45
C LEU A 286 -8.50 -14.50 -68.88
N ASP A 287 -7.66 -15.41 -69.37
CA ASP A 287 -7.78 -16.03 -70.68
C ASP A 287 -9.05 -16.88 -70.78
N GLU A 288 -9.39 -17.64 -69.72
CA GLU A 288 -10.65 -18.40 -69.63
C GLU A 288 -11.87 -17.47 -69.74
N TYR A 289 -11.90 -16.42 -68.92
CA TYR A 289 -12.97 -15.42 -68.92
C TYR A 289 -13.11 -14.75 -70.30
N ARG A 290 -12.00 -14.28 -70.88
CA ARG A 290 -11.98 -13.60 -72.19
C ARG A 290 -12.41 -14.53 -73.31
N SER A 291 -11.93 -15.76 -73.33
CA SER A 291 -12.32 -16.75 -74.33
C SER A 291 -13.82 -17.03 -74.27
N ARG A 292 -14.37 -17.13 -73.06
CA ARG A 292 -15.81 -17.31 -72.88
C ARG A 292 -16.60 -16.09 -73.37
N MET A 293 -16.17 -14.88 -73.04
CA MET A 293 -16.80 -13.64 -73.51
C MET A 293 -16.74 -13.51 -75.04
N ALA A 294 -15.59 -13.80 -75.64
CA ALA A 294 -15.41 -13.80 -77.08
C ALA A 294 -16.31 -14.82 -77.79
N SER A 295 -16.57 -15.99 -77.16
CA SER A 295 -17.49 -16.99 -77.70
C SER A 295 -18.94 -16.50 -77.74
N PHE A 296 -19.42 -15.82 -76.68
CA PHE A 296 -20.75 -15.21 -76.66
C PHE A 296 -20.86 -14.11 -77.73
N GLU A 297 -19.83 -13.27 -77.87
CA GLU A 297 -19.82 -12.25 -78.90
C GLU A 297 -19.84 -12.84 -80.32
N ALA A 298 -19.10 -13.91 -80.58
CA ALA A 298 -19.13 -14.60 -81.87
C ALA A 298 -20.52 -15.17 -82.17
N GLN A 299 -21.20 -15.75 -81.17
CA GLN A 299 -22.59 -16.22 -81.31
C GLN A 299 -23.56 -15.08 -81.59
N ILE A 300 -23.44 -13.96 -80.88
CA ILE A 300 -24.27 -12.76 -81.11
C ILE A 300 -24.05 -12.23 -82.53
N ARG A 301 -22.78 -12.15 -82.99
CA ARG A 301 -22.45 -11.75 -84.36
C ARG A 301 -23.05 -12.70 -85.40
N SER A 302 -23.02 -14.02 -85.17
CA SER A 302 -23.66 -15.00 -86.05
C SER A 302 -25.17 -14.79 -86.13
N LEU A 303 -25.83 -14.64 -84.97
CA LEU A 303 -27.28 -14.40 -84.90
C LEU A 303 -27.66 -13.08 -85.57
N ASP A 304 -26.82 -12.04 -85.48
CA ASP A 304 -27.05 -10.80 -86.22
C ASP A 304 -27.03 -10.99 -87.73
N GLN A 305 -26.09 -11.79 -88.26
CA GLN A 305 -26.08 -12.12 -89.69
C GLN A 305 -27.31 -12.93 -90.10
N GLU A 306 -27.73 -13.91 -89.28
CA GLU A 306 -28.94 -14.69 -89.51
C GLU A 306 -30.21 -13.81 -89.50
N VAL A 307 -30.30 -12.84 -88.59
CA VAL A 307 -31.41 -11.86 -88.54
C VAL A 307 -31.43 -10.99 -89.80
N VAL A 308 -30.27 -10.53 -90.29
CA VAL A 308 -30.18 -9.75 -91.53
C VAL A 308 -30.64 -10.59 -92.72
N ALA A 309 -30.18 -11.84 -92.82
CA ALA A 309 -30.62 -12.76 -93.88
C ALA A 309 -32.14 -13.02 -93.84
N ALA A 310 -32.69 -13.26 -92.64
CA ALA A 310 -34.13 -13.47 -92.45
C ALA A 310 -34.96 -12.21 -92.79
N ARG A 311 -34.43 -11.01 -92.51
CA ARG A 311 -35.06 -9.74 -92.93
C ARG A 311 -35.14 -9.60 -94.44
N ASN A 312 -34.04 -9.87 -95.14
CA ASN A 312 -34.01 -9.82 -96.60
C ASN A 312 -35.01 -10.82 -97.21
N ALA A 313 -35.10 -12.03 -96.64
CA ALA A 313 -36.07 -13.04 -97.06
C ALA A 313 -37.52 -12.60 -96.82
N ALA A 314 -37.82 -12.00 -95.66
CA ALA A 314 -39.15 -11.47 -95.36
C ALA A 314 -39.51 -10.30 -96.28
N GLU A 315 -38.57 -9.42 -96.60
CA GLU A 315 -38.79 -8.33 -97.55
C GLU A 315 -39.14 -8.86 -98.95
N LEU A 316 -38.40 -9.87 -99.44
CA LEU A 316 -38.71 -10.53 -100.71
C LEU A 316 -40.08 -11.22 -100.68
N ALA A 317 -40.41 -11.97 -99.63
CA ALA A 317 -41.74 -12.58 -99.48
C ALA A 317 -42.85 -11.52 -99.43
N GLY A 318 -42.59 -10.37 -98.78
CA GLY A 318 -43.51 -9.24 -98.73
C GLY A 318 -43.74 -8.58 -100.09
N THR A 319 -42.71 -8.44 -100.92
CA THR A 319 -42.87 -7.94 -102.30
C THR A 319 -43.63 -8.93 -103.17
N GLN A 320 -43.35 -10.23 -103.07
CA GLN A 320 -44.10 -11.27 -103.77
C GLN A 320 -45.58 -11.28 -103.38
N PHE A 321 -45.89 -11.19 -102.08
CA PHE A 321 -47.27 -11.08 -101.60
C PHE A 321 -47.99 -9.87 -102.21
N LYS A 322 -47.37 -8.69 -102.20
CA LYS A 322 -47.95 -7.47 -102.82
C LYS A 322 -48.26 -7.67 -104.30
N VAL A 323 -47.36 -8.27 -105.07
CA VAL A 323 -47.56 -8.55 -106.49
C VAL A 323 -48.71 -9.54 -106.69
N LYS A 324 -48.75 -10.64 -105.93
CA LYS A 324 -49.82 -11.64 -106.03
C LYS A 324 -51.19 -11.07 -105.62
N GLN A 325 -51.22 -10.19 -104.62
CA GLN A 325 -52.43 -9.47 -104.20
C GLN A 325 -52.94 -8.51 -105.30
N GLN A 326 -52.06 -7.84 -106.04
CA GLN A 326 -52.44 -7.00 -107.18
C GLN A 326 -53.03 -7.83 -108.34
N ILE A 327 -52.46 -9.02 -108.61
CA ILE A 327 -52.98 -9.95 -109.61
C ILE A 327 -54.37 -10.44 -109.21
N GLU A 328 -54.55 -10.86 -107.95
CA GLU A 328 -55.86 -11.24 -107.41
C GLU A 328 -56.89 -10.12 -107.58
N ALA A 329 -56.56 -8.89 -107.20
CA ALA A 329 -57.44 -7.74 -107.35
C ALA A 329 -57.81 -7.47 -108.82
N SER A 330 -56.87 -7.68 -109.74
CA SER A 330 -57.08 -7.53 -111.18
C SER A 330 -58.02 -8.62 -111.72
N HIS A 331 -57.80 -9.87 -111.35
CA HIS A 331 -58.68 -10.99 -111.73
C HIS A 331 -60.08 -10.87 -111.13
N LYS A 332 -60.20 -10.38 -109.89
CA LYS A 332 -61.48 -10.08 -109.26
C LYS A 332 -62.27 -9.05 -110.08
N LYS A 333 -61.64 -7.93 -110.48
CA LYS A 333 -62.27 -6.92 -111.33
C LYS A 333 -62.74 -7.46 -112.69
N LEU A 334 -61.96 -8.36 -113.30
CA LEU A 334 -62.34 -8.99 -114.58
C LEU A 334 -63.50 -9.98 -114.42
N PHE A 335 -63.52 -10.71 -113.31
CA PHE A 335 -64.60 -11.61 -112.95
C PHE A 335 -65.90 -10.84 -112.65
N ASP A 336 -65.83 -9.76 -111.87
CA ASP A 336 -66.99 -8.89 -111.54
C ASP A 336 -67.62 -8.27 -112.80
N LYS A 337 -66.80 -8.01 -113.84
CA LYS A 337 -67.26 -7.54 -115.16
C LYS A 337 -67.78 -8.66 -116.07
N GLN A 338 -67.83 -9.91 -115.60
CA GLN A 338 -68.22 -11.11 -116.37
C GLN A 338 -67.33 -11.41 -117.59
N ILE A 339 -66.10 -10.89 -117.62
CA ILE A 339 -65.14 -11.11 -118.72
C ILE A 339 -64.11 -12.20 -118.36
N GLY A 340 -63.89 -12.48 -117.07
CA GLY A 340 -62.92 -13.47 -116.58
C GLY A 340 -63.53 -14.77 -116.04
N SER A 341 -62.73 -15.84 -115.98
CA SER A 341 -63.11 -17.13 -115.38
C SER A 341 -63.04 -17.10 -113.85
N GLN A 342 -64.05 -17.65 -113.17
CA GLN A 342 -64.07 -17.82 -111.71
C GLN A 342 -62.87 -18.62 -111.20
N LEU A 343 -62.45 -19.64 -111.96
CA LEU A 343 -61.29 -20.47 -111.61
C LEU A 343 -60.01 -19.65 -111.51
N SER A 344 -59.77 -18.73 -112.46
CA SER A 344 -58.58 -17.88 -112.48
C SER A 344 -58.54 -16.89 -111.30
N TYR A 345 -59.70 -16.41 -110.85
CA TYR A 345 -59.80 -15.62 -109.62
C TYR A 345 -59.46 -16.46 -108.39
N LEU A 346 -60.08 -17.63 -108.22
CA LEU A 346 -59.83 -18.50 -107.07
C LEU A 346 -58.36 -18.96 -107.01
N GLN A 347 -57.75 -19.30 -108.15
CA GLN A 347 -56.32 -19.62 -108.23
C GLN A 347 -55.43 -18.44 -107.82
N SER A 348 -55.77 -17.22 -108.24
CA SER A 348 -55.01 -16.02 -107.83
C SER A 348 -55.16 -15.71 -106.34
N ARG A 349 -56.34 -15.98 -105.76
CA ARG A 349 -56.60 -15.84 -104.32
C ARG A 349 -55.88 -16.91 -103.50
N ASP A 350 -55.84 -18.15 -103.95
CA ASP A 350 -55.04 -19.19 -103.31
C ASP A 350 -53.55 -18.84 -103.31
N ALA A 351 -53.04 -18.36 -104.46
CA ALA A 351 -51.66 -17.92 -104.59
C ALA A 351 -51.32 -16.70 -103.72
N SER A 352 -52.24 -15.74 -103.55
CA SER A 352 -52.02 -14.58 -102.67
C SER A 352 -52.04 -14.98 -101.19
N LEU A 353 -52.94 -15.88 -100.79
CA LEU A 353 -53.00 -16.43 -99.43
C LEU A 353 -51.74 -17.25 -99.10
N ALA A 354 -51.25 -18.08 -100.03
CA ALA A 354 -49.99 -18.80 -99.87
C ALA A 354 -48.82 -17.83 -99.65
N ALA A 355 -48.70 -16.79 -100.49
CA ALA A 355 -47.68 -15.76 -100.33
C ALA A 355 -47.82 -14.95 -99.02
N GLN A 356 -49.06 -14.72 -98.55
CA GLN A 356 -49.31 -14.07 -97.27
C GLN A 356 -48.79 -14.90 -96.10
N ARG A 357 -49.08 -16.21 -96.10
CA ARG A 357 -48.60 -17.16 -95.10
C ARG A 357 -47.08 -17.22 -95.09
N ASP A 358 -46.45 -17.27 -96.27
CA ASP A 358 -45.01 -17.36 -96.39
C ASP A 358 -44.32 -16.07 -95.89
N HIS A 359 -44.88 -14.89 -96.20
CA HIS A 359 -44.43 -13.61 -95.64
C HIS A 359 -44.59 -13.55 -94.11
N ALA A 360 -45.73 -14.01 -93.57
CA ALA A 360 -45.94 -14.07 -92.13
C ALA A 360 -44.96 -15.04 -91.44
N SER A 361 -44.69 -16.20 -92.05
CA SER A 361 -43.71 -17.18 -91.57
C SER A 361 -42.30 -16.60 -91.54
N ALA A 362 -41.89 -15.89 -92.61
CA ALA A 362 -40.61 -15.21 -92.67
C ALA A 362 -40.47 -14.14 -91.57
N LYS A 363 -41.55 -13.39 -91.30
CA LYS A 363 -41.59 -12.42 -90.20
C LYS A 363 -41.44 -13.09 -88.83
N ASN A 364 -42.16 -14.18 -88.58
CA ASN A 364 -42.04 -14.95 -87.34
C ASN A 364 -40.61 -15.49 -87.12
N SER A 365 -39.91 -15.89 -88.20
CA SER A 365 -38.51 -16.32 -88.12
C SER A 365 -37.59 -15.22 -87.58
N ILE A 366 -37.78 -13.97 -88.01
CA ILE A 366 -37.02 -12.81 -87.51
C ILE A 366 -37.22 -12.63 -86.00
N ASP A 367 -38.46 -12.73 -85.54
CA ASP A 367 -38.78 -12.55 -84.12
C ASP A 367 -38.21 -13.69 -83.27
N ASN A 368 -38.26 -14.93 -83.74
CA ASN A 368 -37.61 -16.08 -83.08
C ASN A 368 -36.08 -15.88 -82.95
N LEU A 369 -35.42 -15.42 -84.02
CA LEU A 369 -33.98 -15.14 -83.99
C LEU A 369 -33.63 -13.97 -83.06
N ARG A 370 -34.47 -12.93 -83.02
CA ARG A 370 -34.31 -11.81 -82.08
C ARG A 370 -34.42 -12.26 -80.63
N VAL A 371 -35.42 -13.09 -80.31
CA VAL A 371 -35.58 -13.65 -78.96
C VAL A 371 -34.35 -14.49 -78.59
N LYS A 372 -33.86 -15.33 -79.50
CA LYS A 372 -32.63 -16.12 -79.29
C LYS A 372 -31.41 -15.22 -79.03
N LYS A 373 -31.24 -14.14 -79.81
CA LYS A 373 -30.18 -13.15 -79.59
C LYS A 373 -30.28 -12.49 -78.21
N LEU A 374 -31.48 -12.07 -77.82
CA LEU A 374 -31.70 -11.46 -76.49
C LEU A 374 -31.39 -12.44 -75.36
N SER A 375 -31.77 -13.73 -75.51
CA SER A 375 -31.38 -14.78 -74.57
C SER A 375 -29.87 -14.91 -74.45
N THR A 376 -29.13 -14.96 -75.56
CA THR A 376 -27.66 -15.04 -75.52
C THR A 376 -27.01 -13.81 -74.89
N ILE A 377 -27.57 -12.61 -75.09
CA ILE A 377 -27.10 -11.39 -74.41
C ILE A 377 -27.34 -11.49 -72.91
N ALA A 378 -28.51 -11.98 -72.49
CA ALA A 378 -28.84 -12.21 -71.09
C ALA A 378 -27.92 -13.26 -70.46
N ASP A 379 -27.64 -14.37 -71.16
CA ASP A 379 -26.71 -15.42 -70.71
C ASP A 379 -25.29 -14.89 -70.53
N ARG A 380 -24.81 -14.05 -71.46
CA ARG A 380 -23.52 -13.36 -71.34
C ARG A 380 -23.47 -12.46 -70.10
N GLN A 381 -24.53 -11.68 -69.87
CA GLN A 381 -24.61 -10.79 -68.72
C GLN A 381 -24.69 -11.57 -67.40
N ALA A 382 -25.46 -12.65 -67.37
CA ALA A 382 -25.56 -13.55 -66.23
C ALA A 382 -24.20 -14.19 -65.92
N PHE A 383 -23.47 -14.64 -66.94
CA PHE A 383 -22.11 -15.16 -66.77
C PHE A 383 -21.16 -14.11 -66.18
N HIS A 384 -21.16 -12.88 -66.71
CA HIS A 384 -20.36 -11.79 -66.16
C HIS A 384 -20.70 -11.52 -64.68
N ALA A 385 -22.00 -11.39 -64.36
CA ALA A 385 -22.45 -11.14 -63.00
C ALA A 385 -22.07 -12.28 -62.05
N GLN A 386 -22.18 -13.53 -62.50
CA GLN A 386 -21.81 -14.71 -61.73
C GLN A 386 -20.29 -14.76 -61.49
N TRP A 387 -19.46 -14.47 -62.49
CA TRP A 387 -18.01 -14.40 -62.33
C TRP A 387 -17.60 -13.30 -61.35
N ALA A 388 -18.17 -12.10 -61.49
CA ALA A 388 -17.91 -10.98 -60.59
C ALA A 388 -18.35 -11.28 -59.15
N SER A 389 -19.51 -11.94 -58.97
CA SER A 389 -19.99 -12.38 -57.66
C SER A 389 -19.07 -13.42 -57.02
N MET A 390 -18.60 -14.41 -57.81
CA MET A 390 -17.64 -15.41 -57.34
C MET A 390 -16.33 -14.76 -56.90
N LEU A 391 -15.78 -13.85 -57.72
CA LEU A 391 -14.56 -13.12 -57.40
C LEU A 391 -14.73 -12.25 -56.15
N ALA A 392 -15.86 -11.55 -56.00
CA ALA A 392 -16.15 -10.74 -54.82
C ALA A 392 -16.25 -11.60 -53.54
N LYS A 393 -16.87 -12.79 -53.63
CA LYS A 393 -16.94 -13.74 -52.52
C LYS A 393 -15.56 -14.27 -52.12
N GLU A 394 -14.74 -14.65 -53.10
CA GLU A 394 -13.35 -15.09 -52.85
C GLU A 394 -12.51 -13.96 -52.23
N LEU A 395 -12.63 -12.74 -52.76
CA LEU A 395 -11.94 -11.56 -52.25
C LEU A 395 -12.34 -11.27 -50.80
N GLY A 396 -13.64 -11.26 -50.51
CA GLY A 396 -14.15 -11.03 -49.16
C GLY A 396 -13.64 -12.07 -48.16
N SER A 397 -13.68 -13.36 -48.52
CA SER A 397 -13.13 -14.42 -47.67
C SER A 397 -11.62 -14.31 -47.44
N ASN A 398 -10.84 -13.91 -48.46
CA ASN A 398 -9.40 -13.68 -48.27
C ASN A 398 -9.11 -12.40 -47.47
N GLN A 399 -9.94 -11.37 -47.57
CA GLN A 399 -9.84 -10.15 -46.76
C GLN A 399 -10.13 -10.44 -45.28
N GLU A 400 -11.16 -11.24 -44.99
CA GLU A 400 -11.47 -11.72 -43.65
C GLU A 400 -10.32 -12.55 -43.08
N ALA A 401 -9.80 -13.52 -43.84
CA ALA A 401 -8.63 -14.31 -43.44
C ALA A 401 -7.38 -13.44 -43.21
N LYS A 402 -7.18 -12.37 -44.00
CA LYS A 402 -6.11 -11.40 -43.77
C LYS A 402 -6.29 -10.66 -42.45
N ALA A 403 -7.51 -10.23 -42.13
CA ALA A 403 -7.80 -9.54 -40.88
C ALA A 403 -7.49 -10.46 -39.68
N GLU A 404 -7.97 -11.70 -39.72
CA GLU A 404 -7.70 -12.72 -38.69
C GLU A 404 -6.19 -12.97 -38.50
N LEU A 405 -5.45 -13.22 -39.59
CA LEU A 405 -4.00 -13.42 -39.55
C LEU A 405 -3.25 -12.16 -39.08
N SER A 406 -3.76 -10.97 -39.37
CA SER A 406 -3.14 -9.72 -38.92
C SER A 406 -3.28 -9.52 -37.42
N GLU A 407 -4.43 -9.89 -36.84
CA GLU A 407 -4.66 -9.90 -35.39
C GLU A 407 -3.81 -10.96 -34.71
N GLU A 408 -3.73 -12.17 -35.28
CA GLU A 408 -2.86 -13.23 -34.78
C GLU A 408 -1.39 -12.79 -34.80
N ARG A 409 -0.96 -12.12 -35.87
CA ARG A 409 0.39 -11.53 -35.96
C ARG A 409 0.64 -10.54 -34.83
N VAL A 410 -0.29 -9.65 -34.52
CA VAL A 410 -0.13 -8.66 -33.41
C VAL A 410 0.04 -9.39 -32.07
N LYS A 411 -0.73 -10.45 -31.81
CA LYS A 411 -0.59 -11.26 -30.59
C LYS A 411 0.77 -11.94 -30.50
N LEU A 412 1.22 -12.56 -31.58
CA LEU A 412 2.51 -13.26 -31.64
C LEU A 412 3.69 -12.27 -31.58
N ASP A 413 3.58 -11.11 -32.22
CA ASP A 413 4.57 -10.04 -32.17
C ASP A 413 4.74 -9.51 -30.75
N TRP A 414 3.63 -9.30 -30.04
CA TRP A 414 3.66 -8.94 -28.62
C TRP A 414 4.34 -10.03 -27.76
N GLN A 415 4.02 -11.31 -27.99
CA GLN A 415 4.69 -12.42 -27.31
C GLN A 415 6.20 -12.44 -27.57
N VAL A 416 6.62 -12.24 -28.82
CA VAL A 416 8.04 -12.16 -29.19
C VAL A 416 8.73 -10.97 -28.53
N SER A 417 8.06 -9.81 -28.47
CA SER A 417 8.61 -8.62 -27.80
C SER A 417 8.78 -8.81 -26.29
N ASN A 418 7.95 -9.66 -25.68
CA ASN A 418 8.00 -9.98 -24.24
C ASN A 418 8.92 -11.16 -23.89
N LEU A 419 9.67 -11.70 -24.84
CA LEU A 419 10.71 -12.69 -24.56
C LEU A 419 11.87 -12.08 -23.74
N ASP A 420 12.19 -10.82 -24.01
CA ASP A 420 13.10 -10.04 -23.18
C ASP A 420 12.29 -9.34 -22.09
N VAL A 421 12.24 -9.95 -20.90
CA VAL A 421 11.54 -9.39 -19.74
C VAL A 421 12.35 -8.22 -19.18
N ARG A 422 11.75 -7.04 -19.19
CA ARG A 422 12.38 -5.77 -18.81
C ARG A 422 11.87 -5.24 -17.48
N SER A 423 12.68 -4.40 -16.83
CA SER A 423 12.28 -3.71 -15.62
C SER A 423 11.23 -2.61 -15.90
N PRO A 424 10.05 -2.60 -15.25
CA PRO A 424 9.04 -1.55 -15.47
C PRO A 424 9.38 -0.21 -14.77
N VAL A 425 10.32 -0.21 -13.83
CA VAL A 425 10.68 0.92 -12.96
C VAL A 425 12.16 0.93 -12.64
N ASP A 426 12.70 2.08 -12.25
CA ASP A 426 14.03 2.15 -11.66
C ASP A 426 14.01 1.55 -10.25
N GLY A 427 14.95 0.67 -9.93
CA GLY A 427 14.92 -0.05 -8.66
C GLY A 427 16.09 -0.98 -8.41
N ILE A 428 16.08 -1.64 -7.26
CA ILE A 428 17.05 -2.66 -6.88
C ILE A 428 16.36 -4.02 -6.85
N VAL A 429 17.03 -5.05 -7.39
CA VAL A 429 16.53 -6.42 -7.40
C VAL A 429 16.58 -7.02 -5.98
N LEU A 430 15.42 -7.17 -5.34
CA LEU A 430 15.31 -7.68 -3.98
C LEU A 430 15.42 -9.20 -3.92
N ASP A 431 14.75 -9.89 -4.84
CA ASP A 431 14.68 -11.35 -4.86
C ASP A 431 14.56 -11.89 -6.29
N LEU A 432 15.17 -13.05 -6.51
CA LEU A 432 15.19 -13.81 -7.76
C LEU A 432 14.78 -15.25 -7.39
N PRO A 433 13.49 -15.60 -7.45
CA PRO A 433 12.97 -16.84 -6.85
C PRO A 433 13.46 -18.11 -7.55
N LYS A 434 14.62 -18.67 -7.19
CA LYS A 434 15.15 -19.99 -7.64
C LYS A 434 15.10 -20.30 -9.15
N VAL A 435 14.92 -19.28 -9.98
CA VAL A 435 14.96 -19.37 -11.44
C VAL A 435 16.41 -19.20 -11.88
N THR A 436 16.97 -20.23 -12.49
CA THR A 436 18.35 -20.22 -13.03
C THR A 436 18.29 -20.43 -14.54
N ALA A 437 19.37 -20.14 -15.25
CA ALA A 437 19.41 -20.42 -16.69
C ALA A 437 19.06 -21.90 -16.95
N GLY A 438 18.08 -22.15 -17.84
CA GLY A 438 17.55 -23.48 -18.14
C GLY A 438 16.33 -23.91 -17.33
N SER A 439 15.87 -23.15 -16.32
CA SER A 439 14.61 -23.46 -15.63
C SER A 439 13.39 -23.05 -16.46
N ILE A 440 12.32 -23.85 -16.35
CA ILE A 440 11.03 -23.57 -16.99
C ILE A 440 10.22 -22.69 -16.06
N VAL A 441 9.63 -21.62 -16.59
CA VAL A 441 8.70 -20.73 -15.89
C VAL A 441 7.33 -20.81 -16.51
N THR A 442 6.30 -20.62 -15.69
CA THR A 442 4.90 -20.60 -16.13
C THR A 442 4.34 -19.18 -16.17
N GLU A 443 3.32 -18.95 -16.99
CA GLU A 443 2.63 -17.66 -17.03
C GLU A 443 2.06 -17.28 -15.64
N GLY A 444 2.37 -16.06 -15.18
CA GLY A 444 2.00 -15.56 -13.86
C GLY A 444 3.01 -15.86 -12.75
N GLU A 445 4.05 -16.65 -13.01
CA GLU A 445 5.10 -16.92 -12.04
C GLU A 445 6.05 -15.72 -11.90
N THR A 446 6.38 -15.35 -10.65
CA THR A 446 7.25 -14.19 -10.37
C THR A 446 8.69 -14.50 -10.75
N LEU A 447 9.23 -13.73 -11.71
CA LEU A 447 10.60 -13.85 -12.18
C LEU A 447 11.58 -13.13 -11.26
N PHE A 448 11.23 -11.92 -10.84
CA PHE A 448 12.03 -11.12 -9.92
C PHE A 448 11.17 -10.05 -9.22
N THR A 449 11.63 -9.65 -8.03
CA THR A 449 10.99 -8.60 -7.23
C THR A 449 11.89 -7.38 -7.16
N LEU A 450 11.35 -6.22 -7.52
CA LEU A 450 12.04 -4.94 -7.50
C LEU A 450 11.56 -4.07 -6.34
N VAL A 451 12.50 -3.37 -5.72
CA VAL A 451 12.24 -2.25 -4.81
C VAL A 451 12.54 -0.97 -5.56
N ARG A 452 11.54 -0.08 -5.68
CA ARG A 452 11.73 1.19 -6.40
C ARG A 452 12.73 2.09 -5.67
N THR A 453 13.64 2.69 -6.42
CA THR A 453 14.54 3.72 -5.90
C THR A 453 13.82 5.08 -5.94
N ASN A 454 14.16 6.00 -5.04
CA ASN A 454 13.63 7.37 -5.03
C ASN A 454 12.10 7.46 -4.88
N VAL A 455 11.53 6.63 -4.01
CA VAL A 455 10.11 6.74 -3.63
C VAL A 455 9.95 7.65 -2.42
N PRO A 456 8.85 8.42 -2.32
CA PRO A 456 8.58 9.22 -1.14
C PRO A 456 8.46 8.30 0.08
N LEU A 457 9.31 8.57 1.08
CA LEU A 457 9.31 7.86 2.35
C LEU A 457 8.38 8.59 3.32
N GLU A 458 7.58 7.81 4.03
CA GLU A 458 6.78 8.30 5.15
C GLU A 458 7.37 7.68 6.42
N LEU A 459 7.43 8.46 7.49
CA LEU A 459 7.82 7.94 8.79
C LEU A 459 6.56 7.40 9.48
N GLU A 460 6.50 6.09 9.70
CA GLU A 460 5.51 5.50 10.60
C GLU A 460 6.03 5.62 12.03
N ILE A 461 5.24 6.19 12.93
CA ILE A 461 5.57 6.36 14.35
C ILE A 461 4.56 5.64 15.24
N ASP A 462 5.02 5.14 16.37
CA ASP A 462 4.19 4.62 17.44
C ASP A 462 3.93 5.73 18.47
N ILE A 463 2.66 6.02 18.70
CA ILE A 463 2.15 7.02 19.62
C ILE A 463 1.56 6.32 20.84
N ASP A 464 1.94 6.74 22.04
CA ASP A 464 1.37 6.22 23.29
C ASP A 464 -0.11 6.66 23.42
N PRO A 465 -1.03 5.76 23.83
CA PRO A 465 -2.43 6.12 24.07
C PRO A 465 -2.66 7.32 24.99
N LYS A 466 -1.70 7.65 25.88
CA LYS A 466 -1.77 8.84 26.74
C LYS A 466 -1.65 10.14 25.95
N ASP A 467 -0.90 10.13 24.86
CA ASP A 467 -0.54 11.34 24.11
C ASP A 467 -1.40 11.54 22.86
N VAL A 468 -2.13 10.52 22.41
CA VAL A 468 -2.96 10.57 21.19
C VAL A 468 -4.02 11.67 21.22
N SER A 469 -4.56 11.99 22.41
CA SER A 469 -5.64 12.97 22.57
C SER A 469 -5.20 14.41 22.33
N ASP A 470 -3.92 14.71 22.56
CA ASP A 470 -3.39 16.05 22.38
C ASP A 470 -2.93 16.29 20.93
N LEU A 471 -2.70 15.23 20.15
CA LEU A 471 -2.23 15.30 18.77
C LEU A 471 -3.32 15.78 17.79
N LYS A 472 -2.91 16.64 16.86
CA LYS A 472 -3.75 17.11 15.76
C LYS A 472 -3.14 16.71 14.43
N LEU A 473 -4.01 16.33 13.49
CA LEU A 473 -3.60 16.21 12.09
C LEU A 473 -3.03 17.54 11.62
N GLN A 474 -2.03 17.46 10.74
CA GLN A 474 -1.28 18.61 10.23
C GLN A 474 -0.34 19.29 11.24
N ALA A 475 -0.14 18.68 12.42
CA ALA A 475 0.86 19.16 13.36
C ALA A 475 2.27 19.08 12.76
N LEU A 476 3.08 20.10 13.04
CA LEU A 476 4.49 20.15 12.63
C LEU A 476 5.28 19.16 13.47
N VAL A 477 6.13 18.37 12.81
CA VAL A 477 6.92 17.31 13.44
C VAL A 477 8.40 17.51 13.12
N SER A 478 9.24 17.45 14.15
CA SER A 478 10.69 17.40 14.02
C SER A 478 11.13 15.93 14.06
N VAL A 479 11.62 15.41 12.94
CA VAL A 479 12.11 14.03 12.81
C VAL A 479 13.62 14.01 12.97
N LYS A 480 14.10 13.24 13.95
CA LYS A 480 15.52 13.00 14.22
C LYS A 480 15.86 11.58 13.80
N LEU A 481 16.76 11.43 12.83
CA LEU A 481 17.20 10.11 12.38
C LEU A 481 18.22 9.53 13.37
N ASP A 482 18.07 8.26 13.74
CA ASP A 482 19.01 7.62 14.67
C ASP A 482 20.38 7.36 14.00
N ALA A 483 20.37 7.14 12.69
CA ALA A 483 21.57 6.87 11.89
C ALA A 483 22.41 8.13 11.61
N LEU A 484 21.89 9.33 11.88
CA LEU A 484 22.55 10.60 11.55
C LEU A 484 22.58 11.53 12.78
N PRO A 485 23.75 12.05 13.20
CA PRO A 485 23.82 12.93 14.38
C PRO A 485 23.11 14.26 14.11
N TYR A 486 21.93 14.44 14.72
CA TYR A 486 21.08 15.63 14.58
C TYR A 486 21.76 16.96 15.00
N GLN A 487 22.80 16.89 15.83
CA GLN A 487 23.57 18.08 16.25
C GLN A 487 24.35 18.71 15.10
N GLN A 488 24.75 17.91 14.11
CA GLN A 488 25.54 18.37 12.96
C GLN A 488 24.64 18.71 11.77
N TYR A 489 23.56 17.95 11.56
CA TYR A 489 22.74 18.00 10.35
C TYR A 489 21.33 18.56 10.57
N GLY A 490 20.96 18.88 11.81
CA GLY A 490 19.62 19.36 12.15
C GLY A 490 18.56 18.26 12.18
N ASP A 491 17.31 18.68 12.39
CA ASP A 491 16.11 17.86 12.39
C ASP A 491 15.37 17.97 11.04
N LEU A 492 14.78 16.85 10.61
CA LEU A 492 13.95 16.78 9.43
C LEU A 492 12.54 17.26 9.76
N LYS A 493 12.15 18.41 9.19
CA LYS A 493 10.79 18.92 9.36
C LYS A 493 9.80 18.11 8.53
N GLY A 494 8.68 17.74 9.14
CA GLY A 494 7.57 17.05 8.52
C GLY A 494 6.23 17.45 9.13
N GLU A 495 5.18 16.79 8.68
CA GLU A 495 3.79 17.03 9.08
C GLU A 495 3.10 15.70 9.37
N LEU A 496 2.33 15.64 10.47
CA LEU A 496 1.52 14.46 10.80
C LEU A 496 0.29 14.40 9.90
N VAL A 497 0.29 13.49 8.93
CA VAL A 497 -0.78 13.39 7.91
C VAL A 497 -1.89 12.43 8.34
N PHE A 498 -1.57 11.45 9.18
CA PHE A 498 -2.52 10.41 9.56
C PHE A 498 -2.23 9.87 10.96
N ILE A 499 -3.28 9.51 11.68
CA ILE A 499 -3.28 8.79 12.96
C ILE A 499 -4.28 7.64 12.81
N SER A 500 -3.96 6.45 13.29
CA SER A 500 -4.91 5.33 13.29
C SER A 500 -6.08 5.59 14.23
N ASP A 501 -7.27 5.16 13.84
CA ASP A 501 -8.46 5.28 14.70
C ASP A 501 -8.47 4.23 15.83
N ASP A 502 -7.64 3.19 15.71
CA ASP A 502 -7.53 2.07 16.66
C ASP A 502 -6.06 1.78 17.02
N THR A 503 -5.86 1.10 18.15
CA THR A 503 -4.55 0.68 18.66
C THR A 503 -4.10 -0.63 18.03
N PHE A 504 -2.79 -0.74 17.77
CA PHE A 504 -2.14 -1.98 17.37
C PHE A 504 -1.49 -2.65 18.58
N ASP A 505 -1.64 -3.97 18.72
CA ASP A 505 -1.11 -4.77 19.83
C ASP A 505 0.42 -4.94 19.83
N LYS A 506 1.08 -4.49 18.76
CA LYS A 506 2.53 -4.59 18.57
C LYS A 506 3.10 -3.27 18.06
N SER A 507 4.16 -2.80 18.71
CA SER A 507 4.99 -1.68 18.24
C SER A 507 5.69 -2.03 16.92
N LEU A 508 6.07 -1.02 16.14
CA LEU A 508 6.98 -1.09 15.00
C LEU A 508 8.32 -1.77 15.33
N SER A 509 8.72 -1.78 16.61
CA SER A 509 9.93 -2.46 17.13
C SER A 509 9.68 -3.90 17.62
N GLY A 510 8.42 -4.36 17.61
CA GLY A 510 8.02 -5.72 17.99
C GLY A 510 7.61 -5.92 19.45
N GLU A 511 7.59 -4.86 20.26
CA GLU A 511 7.13 -4.89 21.65
C GLU A 511 5.60 -5.07 21.74
N GLN A 512 5.13 -5.88 22.70
CA GLN A 512 3.68 -6.04 22.94
C GLN A 512 3.15 -4.87 23.77
N GLY A 513 2.03 -4.28 23.33
CA GLY A 513 1.38 -3.14 23.97
C GLY A 513 0.40 -2.48 23.01
N ALA A 514 -0.44 -1.57 23.51
CA ALA A 514 -1.39 -0.84 22.68
C ALA A 514 -0.75 0.46 22.17
N TRP A 515 -0.55 0.58 20.85
CA TRP A 515 0.08 1.74 20.22
C TRP A 515 -0.78 2.30 19.10
N TYR A 516 -0.94 3.63 19.04
CA TYR A 516 -1.54 4.30 17.88
C TYR A 516 -0.48 4.52 16.81
N ARG A 517 -0.83 4.37 15.53
CA ARG A 517 0.11 4.56 14.43
C ARG A 517 -0.07 5.91 13.77
N GLY A 518 0.93 6.77 13.90
CA GLY A 518 1.03 8.02 13.16
C GLY A 518 1.80 7.84 11.86
N ARG A 519 1.45 8.60 10.82
CA ARG A 519 2.28 8.76 9.61
C ARG A 519 2.68 10.21 9.43
N VAL A 520 3.98 10.43 9.38
CA VAL A 520 4.59 11.75 9.22
C VAL A 520 5.17 11.86 7.82
N LYS A 521 4.72 12.86 7.06
CA LYS A 521 5.26 13.20 5.75
C LYS A 521 6.41 14.19 5.94
N ILE A 522 7.60 13.82 5.48
CA ILE A 522 8.79 14.68 5.54
C ILE A 522 8.72 15.71 4.40
N PHE A 523 9.10 16.97 4.66
CA PHE A 523 9.10 18.01 3.63
C PHE A 523 10.30 17.87 2.66
N ASP A 524 10.05 18.08 1.37
CA ASP A 524 11.07 17.99 0.31
C ASP A 524 12.22 19.01 0.47
N SER A 525 11.96 20.13 1.15
CA SER A 525 12.97 21.15 1.47
C SER A 525 14.00 20.65 2.48
N SER A 526 13.59 19.85 3.46
CA SER A 526 14.47 19.25 4.46
C SER A 526 15.27 18.08 3.88
N LEU A 527 14.71 17.35 2.90
CA LEU A 527 15.38 16.26 2.20
C LEU A 527 16.57 16.74 1.36
N LYS A 528 16.47 17.94 0.77
CA LYS A 528 17.56 18.57 -0.01
C LYS A 528 18.69 19.16 0.84
N ALA A 529 18.50 19.26 2.16
CA ALA A 529 19.51 19.76 3.08
C ALA A 529 20.48 18.68 3.57
N LEU A 530 20.20 17.40 3.26
CA LEU A 530 21.13 16.31 3.51
C LEU A 530 22.31 16.34 2.52
N PRO A 531 23.50 15.80 2.91
CA PRO A 531 24.61 15.59 1.98
C PRO A 531 24.21 14.62 0.86
N ASP A 532 24.73 14.84 -0.36
CA ASP A 532 24.47 13.99 -1.54
C ASP A 532 24.90 12.51 -1.36
N GLU A 533 25.67 12.18 -0.32
CA GLU A 533 26.13 10.82 -0.01
C GLU A 533 25.17 10.01 0.89
N VAL A 534 24.13 10.61 1.45
CA VAL A 534 23.22 9.93 2.40
C VAL A 534 21.84 9.68 1.78
N ASP A 535 21.65 8.46 1.28
CA ASP A 535 20.35 7.99 0.80
C ASP A 535 19.48 7.46 1.94
N LEU A 536 18.28 8.02 2.10
CA LEU A 536 17.28 7.49 3.02
C LEU A 536 16.77 6.14 2.50
N THR A 537 16.89 5.10 3.30
CA THR A 537 16.41 3.76 2.94
C THR A 537 15.19 3.36 3.76
N PRO A 538 14.28 2.56 3.17
CA PRO A 538 13.17 1.99 3.91
C PRO A 538 13.71 1.14 5.06
N GLY A 539 13.22 1.41 6.26
CA GLY A 539 13.58 0.69 7.47
C GLY A 539 14.58 1.38 8.39
N MET A 540 15.06 2.58 8.06
CA MET A 540 15.78 3.42 9.02
C MET A 540 14.90 3.80 10.21
N LEU A 541 15.48 3.78 11.42
CA LEU A 541 14.81 4.21 12.65
C LEU A 541 14.94 5.72 12.84
N ALA A 542 13.89 6.32 13.40
CA ALA A 542 13.87 7.75 13.70
C ALA A 542 12.98 8.03 14.92
N SER A 543 13.30 9.11 15.61
CA SER A 543 12.49 9.68 16.69
C SER A 543 11.78 10.93 16.17
N ALA A 544 10.47 11.04 16.40
CA ALA A 544 9.63 12.16 15.96
C ALA A 544 9.16 12.95 17.18
N ASP A 545 9.52 14.22 17.23
CA ASP A 545 9.02 15.17 18.21
C ASP A 545 7.87 15.96 17.57
N LEU A 546 6.64 15.66 17.99
CA LEU A 546 5.42 16.28 17.50
C LEU A 546 5.13 17.56 18.29
N LEU A 547 4.89 18.67 17.60
CA LEU A 547 4.49 19.93 18.24
C LEU A 547 2.98 19.90 18.54
N VAL A 548 2.64 19.78 19.81
CA VAL A 548 1.27 19.47 20.28
C VAL A 548 0.52 20.72 20.74
N GLY A 549 1.24 21.81 21.00
CA GLY A 549 0.67 23.12 21.28
C GLY A 549 1.60 24.02 22.08
N GLU A 550 1.13 25.21 22.42
CA GLU A 550 1.86 26.19 23.21
C GLU A 550 1.28 26.25 24.63
N ARG A 551 2.13 26.09 25.65
CA ARG A 551 1.74 26.30 27.05
C ARG A 551 2.40 27.58 27.58
N ARG A 552 1.65 28.34 28.39
CA ARG A 552 2.21 29.51 29.07
C ARG A 552 3.18 29.05 30.17
N LEU A 553 4.28 29.78 30.35
CA LEU A 553 5.27 29.46 31.39
C LEU A 553 4.69 29.42 32.80
N VAL A 554 3.73 30.31 33.09
CA VAL A 554 3.01 30.32 34.38
C VAL A 554 2.33 28.98 34.69
N THR A 555 1.90 28.23 33.67
CA THR A 555 1.24 26.92 33.84
C THR A 555 2.17 25.90 34.47
N TYR A 556 3.47 25.88 34.16
CA TYR A 556 4.40 24.92 34.78
C TYR A 556 4.55 25.11 36.29
N PHE A 557 4.46 26.36 36.78
CA PHE A 557 4.53 26.67 38.22
C PHE A 557 3.18 26.52 38.92
N THR A 558 2.08 26.84 38.24
CA THR A 558 0.74 26.85 38.84
C THR A 558 0.01 25.51 38.74
N TYR A 559 0.22 24.74 37.68
CA TYR A 559 -0.42 23.45 37.44
C TYR A 559 -0.25 22.42 38.59
N PRO A 560 0.93 22.23 39.22
CA PRO A 560 1.05 21.28 40.33
C PRO A 560 0.21 21.70 41.56
N ILE A 561 0.09 23.02 41.80
CA ILE A 561 -0.70 23.57 42.91
C ILE A 561 -2.19 23.41 42.60
N THR A 562 -2.64 23.80 41.41
CA THR A 562 -4.06 23.70 41.02
C THR A 562 -4.52 22.26 40.85
N ARG A 563 -3.66 21.36 40.35
CA ARG A 563 -3.96 19.92 40.26
C ARG A 563 -4.20 19.32 41.64
N ASN A 564 -3.33 19.57 42.62
CA ASN A 564 -3.51 19.06 43.97
C ASN A 564 -4.75 19.63 44.66
N ILE A 565 -5.04 20.92 44.48
CA ILE A 565 -6.26 21.54 45.03
C ILE A 565 -7.51 20.95 44.36
N SER A 566 -7.51 20.80 43.03
CA SER A 566 -8.64 20.22 42.31
C SER A 566 -8.89 18.75 42.67
N GLN A 567 -7.85 17.96 42.89
CA GLN A 567 -7.97 16.58 43.39
C GLN A 567 -8.46 16.50 44.83
N ALA A 568 -8.12 17.48 45.68
CA ALA A 568 -8.61 17.56 47.06
C ALA A 568 -10.09 18.00 47.15
N PHE A 569 -10.62 18.70 46.14
CA PHE A 569 -12.01 19.14 46.07
C PHE A 569 -12.96 18.18 45.34
N HIS A 570 -12.49 17.00 44.91
CA HIS A 570 -13.38 15.92 44.48
C HIS A 570 -13.80 15.09 45.71
N GLU A 571 -15.05 15.23 46.13
CA GLU A 571 -15.66 14.24 47.03
C GLU A 571 -15.73 12.87 46.32
N PRO A 572 -15.43 11.75 46.99
CA PRO A 572 -15.77 10.44 46.46
C PRO A 572 -17.29 10.29 46.49
N ASP A 573 -17.94 10.31 45.32
CA ASP A 573 -19.39 10.09 45.17
C ASP A 573 -19.78 8.66 45.59
N TRP A 574 -19.99 8.43 46.88
CA TRP A 574 -20.58 7.20 47.42
C TRP A 574 -22.07 7.05 47.07
N LEU A 575 -22.71 8.10 46.54
CA LEU A 575 -24.12 8.11 46.11
C LEU A 575 -24.36 7.40 44.77
N SER A 576 -23.34 7.26 43.91
CA SER A 576 -23.46 6.52 42.63
C SER A 576 -23.47 4.99 42.85
N ILE A 577 -22.74 4.51 43.86
CA ILE A 577 -22.66 3.09 44.22
C ILE A 577 -24.01 2.61 44.79
N TRP A 578 -24.72 3.45 45.56
CA TRP A 578 -26.03 3.08 46.10
C TRP A 578 -27.12 3.01 45.01
N PHE A 579 -27.05 3.86 43.99
CA PHE A 579 -27.99 3.81 42.85
C PHE A 579 -27.76 2.56 41.98
N PHE A 580 -26.50 2.16 41.77
CA PHE A 580 -26.17 0.97 40.98
C PHE A 580 -26.54 -0.35 41.70
N VAL A 581 -26.41 -0.40 43.03
CA VAL A 581 -26.85 -1.57 43.82
C VAL A 581 -28.38 -1.68 43.87
N LYS A 582 -29.12 -0.56 43.93
CA LYS A 582 -30.59 -0.57 43.99
C LYS A 582 -31.26 -0.91 42.65
N VAL A 583 -30.63 -0.57 41.53
CA VAL A 583 -31.11 -0.96 40.18
C VAL A 583 -30.84 -2.44 39.87
N ARG A 584 -29.82 -3.06 40.48
CA ARG A 584 -29.51 -4.49 40.28
C ARG A 584 -30.36 -5.44 41.16
N LEU A 585 -30.96 -4.93 42.24
CA LEU A 585 -31.86 -5.69 43.13
C LEU A 585 -33.35 -5.63 42.72
N LEU A 586 -33.72 -4.83 41.71
CA LEU A 586 -35.09 -4.78 41.15
C LEU A 586 -35.25 -5.56 39.83
N LYS A 587 -34.23 -6.32 39.41
CA LYS A 587 -34.24 -7.18 38.20
C LYS A 587 -33.77 -8.61 38.51
N LEU A 588 -34.19 -9.14 39.65
CA LEU A 588 -34.16 -10.57 39.98
C LEU A 588 -35.55 -11.00 40.43
#